data_AF-A0A1V2JXE7-F1
#
_entry.id   AF-A0A1V2JXE7-F1
#
_cell.length_a   1.000
_cell.length_b   1.000
_cell.length_c   1.000
_cell.angle_alpha   90.00
_cell.angle_beta   90.00
_cell.angle_gamma   90.00
#
_symmetry.space_group_name_H-M   'P 1'
#
loop_
_entity.id
_entity.type
_entity.pdbx_description
1 polymer ?
#
loop_
_entity_poly.entity_id
_entity_poly.type
_entity_poly.pdbx_seq_one_letter_code
_entity_poly.pdbx_strand_id
1 'polypeptide(L)'
;MTLMRLTRAAAVLLIGTGFSTVALAHNPMCECKEIPGEQIQCKGGFSDGSGAPGVTLDVIGYDETILVPGKLGEDSTLTFKKPSAEFYVLFDAGPGHVVEIDQADIQPQ
;
A
#
# COMPACT_ATOMS: atom_id res chain seq x y z
N MET A 1 42.59 31.11 20.11
CA MET A 1 42.40 29.70 19.67
C MET A 1 40.99 29.18 19.90
N THR A 2 40.29 29.58 20.97
CA THR A 2 38.93 29.09 21.31
C THR A 2 37.86 29.56 20.33
N LEU A 3 37.88 30.83 19.92
CA LEU A 3 36.90 31.42 18.99
C LEU A 3 36.92 30.76 17.59
N MET A 4 38.11 30.40 17.10
CA MET A 4 38.29 29.75 15.79
C MET A 4 37.91 28.26 15.78
N ARG A 5 37.85 27.62 16.95
CA ARG A 5 37.32 26.25 17.11
C ARG A 5 35.79 26.24 17.14
N LEU A 6 35.19 27.27 17.77
CA LEU A 6 33.73 27.48 17.79
C LEU A 6 33.17 27.75 16.39
N THR A 7 33.82 28.59 15.58
CA THR A 7 33.37 28.88 14.20
C THR A 7 33.48 27.67 13.26
N ARG A 8 34.53 26.84 13.40
CA ARG A 8 34.67 25.59 12.63
C ARG A 8 33.63 24.55 13.02
N ALA A 9 33.31 24.41 14.31
CA ALA A 9 32.27 23.51 14.78
C ALA A 9 30.87 23.94 14.29
N ALA A 10 30.59 25.25 14.31
CA ALA A 10 29.34 25.80 13.79
C ALA A 10 29.18 25.58 12.27
N ALA A 11 30.27 25.75 11.51
CA ALA A 11 30.26 25.48 10.07
C ALA A 11 30.03 24.00 9.74
N VAL A 12 30.65 23.07 10.48
CA VAL A 12 30.44 21.62 10.30
C VAL A 12 29.00 21.21 10.65
N LEU A 13 28.42 21.79 11.71
CA LEU A 13 27.03 21.52 12.10
C LEU A 13 26.03 22.00 11.03
N LEU A 14 26.21 23.22 10.51
CA LEU A 14 25.36 23.80 9.47
C LEU A 14 25.42 23.01 8.15
N ILE A 15 26.60 22.51 7.80
CA ILE A 15 26.78 21.64 6.63
C ILE A 15 26.08 20.29 6.86
N GLY A 16 26.22 19.67 8.04
CA GLY A 16 25.62 18.37 8.34
C GLY A 16 24.08 18.37 8.34
N THR A 17 23.44 19.44 8.81
CA THR A 17 21.97 19.55 8.80
C THR A 17 21.39 19.87 7.42
N GLY A 18 22.19 20.43 6.51
CA GLY A 18 21.74 20.82 5.17
C GLY A 18 21.57 19.65 4.17
N PHE A 19 22.06 18.46 4.50
CA PHE A 19 22.00 17.28 3.63
C PHE A 19 20.93 16.24 4.04
N SER A 20 20.04 16.58 4.97
CA SER A 20 18.93 15.70 5.34
C SER A 20 17.90 15.65 4.22
N THR A 21 17.81 14.53 3.52
CA THR A 21 16.75 14.27 2.52
C THR A 21 15.42 14.02 3.21
N VAL A 22 14.32 14.50 2.62
CA VAL A 22 12.97 14.15 3.06
C VAL A 22 12.69 12.70 2.66
N ALA A 23 12.41 11.84 3.64
CA ALA A 23 11.90 10.50 3.37
C ALA A 23 10.41 10.57 3.04
N LEU A 24 10.06 10.36 1.77
CA LEU A 24 8.67 10.22 1.32
C LEU A 24 8.27 8.75 1.45
N ALA A 25 7.72 8.37 2.60
CA ALA A 25 7.14 7.05 2.81
C ALA A 25 5.62 7.16 2.68
N HIS A 26 5.06 6.65 1.59
CA HIS A 26 3.62 6.44 1.48
C HIS A 26 3.27 5.03 1.97
N ASN A 27 2.16 4.89 2.67
CA ASN A 27 1.69 3.60 3.14
C ASN A 27 0.72 3.02 2.10
N PRO A 28 0.80 1.72 1.78
CA PRO A 28 -0.18 1.08 0.91
C PRO A 28 -1.55 1.11 1.57
N MET A 29 -2.59 1.30 0.75
CA MET A 29 -3.98 1.30 1.18
C MET A 29 -4.81 0.52 0.17
N CYS A 30 -5.74 -0.29 0.67
CA CYS A 30 -6.72 -0.97 -0.17
C CYS A 30 -8.07 -1.00 0.54
N GLU A 31 -9.14 -0.82 -0.22
CA GLU A 31 -10.51 -0.90 0.27
C GLU A 31 -11.31 -1.79 -0.69
N CYS A 32 -12.10 -2.72 -0.15
CA CYS A 32 -12.96 -3.62 -0.91
C CYS A 32 -14.42 -3.44 -0.47
N LYS A 33 -15.35 -3.53 -1.42
CA LYS A 33 -16.80 -3.47 -1.18
C LYS A 33 -17.52 -4.52 -2.00
N GLU A 34 -18.59 -5.06 -1.43
CA GLU A 34 -19.54 -5.84 -2.23
C GLU A 34 -20.37 -4.89 -3.10
N ILE A 35 -20.44 -5.22 -4.39
CA ILE A 35 -21.24 -4.50 -5.38
C ILE A 35 -22.32 -5.45 -5.95
N PRO A 36 -23.37 -4.93 -6.62
CA PRO A 36 -24.41 -5.78 -7.19
C PRO A 36 -23.88 -6.89 -8.11
N GLY A 37 -24.57 -8.03 -8.09
CA GLY A 37 -24.27 -9.18 -8.95
C GLY A 37 -23.24 -10.16 -8.37
N GLU A 38 -23.17 -10.30 -7.04
CA GLU A 38 -22.23 -11.22 -6.35
C GLU A 38 -20.76 -10.89 -6.66
N GLN A 39 -20.46 -9.60 -6.77
CA GLN A 39 -19.12 -9.11 -7.10
C GLN A 39 -18.54 -8.33 -5.94
N ILE A 40 -17.22 -8.33 -5.86
CA ILE A 40 -16.44 -7.47 -4.97
C ILE A 40 -15.61 -6.56 -5.87
N GLN A 41 -15.59 -5.27 -5.55
CA GLN A 41 -14.68 -4.32 -6.15
C GLN A 41 -13.70 -3.84 -5.08
N CYS A 42 -12.42 -3.96 -5.40
CA CYS A 42 -11.33 -3.43 -4.58
C CYS A 42 -10.65 -2.28 -5.29
N LYS A 43 -10.24 -1.28 -4.53
CA LYS A 43 -9.41 -0.17 -5.01
C LYS A 43 -8.15 -0.09 -4.15
N GLY A 44 -6.98 -0.15 -4.80
CA GLY A 44 -5.69 0.05 -4.15
C GLY A 44 -5.11 1.43 -4.42
N GLY A 45 -4.16 1.84 -3.60
CA GLY A 45 -3.45 3.11 -3.70
C GLY A 45 -2.50 3.31 -2.54
N PHE A 46 -2.11 4.56 -2.32
CA PHE A 46 -1.19 4.94 -1.26
C PHE A 46 -1.68 6.15 -0.46
N SER A 47 -1.18 6.30 0.76
CA SER A 47 -1.61 7.35 1.70
C SER A 47 -1.32 8.78 1.23
N ASP A 48 -0.53 8.97 0.18
CA ASP A 48 -0.28 10.26 -0.46
C ASP A 48 -1.30 10.61 -1.56
N GLY A 49 -2.29 9.72 -1.79
CA GLY A 49 -3.34 9.89 -2.79
C GLY A 49 -2.98 9.35 -4.18
N SER A 50 -1.78 8.81 -4.37
CA SER A 50 -1.41 8.15 -5.63
C SER A 50 -2.13 6.80 -5.79
N GLY A 51 -2.42 6.45 -7.06
CA GLY A 51 -2.99 5.16 -7.43
C GLY A 51 -1.92 4.06 -7.53
N ALA A 52 -2.38 2.84 -7.75
CA ALA A 52 -1.53 1.64 -7.82
C ALA A 52 -1.82 0.77 -9.07
N PRO A 53 -1.86 1.33 -10.29
CA PRO A 53 -2.14 0.54 -11.49
C PRO A 53 -1.08 -0.56 -11.70
N GLY A 54 -1.53 -1.76 -12.08
CA GLY A 54 -0.67 -2.93 -12.33
C GLY A 54 -0.12 -3.63 -11.08
N VAL A 55 -0.35 -3.08 -9.89
CA VAL A 55 0.01 -3.72 -8.62
C VAL A 55 -0.84 -4.96 -8.42
N THR A 56 -0.24 -5.99 -7.82
CA THR A 56 -0.90 -7.27 -7.59
C THR A 56 -2.03 -7.11 -6.57
N LEU A 57 -3.19 -7.68 -6.89
CA LEU A 57 -4.30 -7.84 -5.97
C LEU A 57 -4.87 -9.25 -6.16
N ASP A 58 -4.44 -10.15 -5.29
CA ASP A 58 -4.82 -11.57 -5.34
C ASP A 58 -5.91 -11.85 -4.30
N VAL A 59 -6.81 -12.77 -4.62
CA VAL A 59 -7.80 -13.29 -3.68
C VAL A 59 -7.35 -14.68 -3.26
N ILE A 60 -7.07 -14.85 -1.97
CA ILE A 60 -6.36 -16.01 -1.44
C ILE A 60 -7.24 -16.68 -0.39
N GLY A 61 -7.35 -18.00 -0.46
CA GLY A 61 -8.00 -18.80 0.58
C GLY A 61 -7.13 -18.90 1.83
N TYR A 62 -7.72 -19.16 2.99
CA TYR A 62 -6.94 -19.35 4.23
C TYR A 62 -6.06 -20.62 4.22
N ASP A 63 -6.18 -21.47 3.20
CA ASP A 63 -5.27 -22.58 2.92
C ASP A 63 -4.08 -22.16 2.04
N GLU A 64 -3.88 -20.86 1.83
CA GLU A 64 -2.85 -20.24 0.99
C GLU A 64 -3.03 -20.49 -0.52
N THR A 65 -4.19 -21.03 -0.94
CA THR A 65 -4.49 -21.20 -2.37
C THR A 65 -4.90 -19.87 -2.99
N ILE A 66 -4.26 -19.48 -4.09
CA ILE A 66 -4.73 -18.35 -4.91
C ILE A 66 -6.03 -18.75 -5.61
N LEU A 67 -7.15 -18.18 -5.17
CA LEU A 67 -8.49 -18.41 -5.71
C LEU A 67 -8.73 -17.56 -6.97
N VAL A 68 -8.26 -16.31 -6.94
CA VAL A 68 -8.32 -15.37 -8.08
C VAL A 68 -7.00 -14.61 -8.15
N PRO A 69 -6.13 -14.90 -9.15
CA PRO A 69 -4.97 -14.06 -9.40
C PRO A 69 -5.40 -12.75 -10.06
N GLY A 70 -4.79 -11.62 -9.68
CA GLY A 70 -5.25 -10.32 -10.13
C GLY A 70 -4.20 -9.22 -10.11
N LYS A 71 -4.49 -8.18 -10.91
CA LYS A 71 -3.77 -6.91 -10.91
C LYS A 71 -4.76 -5.77 -11.00
N LEU A 72 -4.45 -4.67 -10.34
CA LEU A 72 -5.24 -3.45 -10.44
C LEU A 72 -5.19 -2.89 -11.87
N GLY A 73 -6.33 -2.45 -12.39
CA GLY A 73 -6.44 -1.76 -13.67
C GLY A 73 -5.87 -0.35 -13.63
N GLU A 74 -5.99 0.36 -14.76
CA GLU A 74 -5.49 1.75 -14.91
C GLU A 74 -6.12 2.74 -13.90
N ASP A 75 -7.35 2.47 -13.45
CA ASP A 75 -8.05 3.25 -12.42
C ASP A 75 -7.75 2.78 -10.99
N SER A 76 -6.77 1.88 -10.83
CA SER A 76 -6.38 1.23 -9.59
C SER A 76 -7.47 0.36 -8.95
N THR A 77 -8.42 -0.16 -9.76
CA THR A 77 -9.47 -1.07 -9.29
C THR A 77 -9.32 -2.49 -9.83
N LEU A 78 -9.86 -3.45 -9.10
CA LEU A 78 -10.13 -4.80 -9.59
C LEU A 78 -11.53 -5.23 -9.12
N THR A 79 -12.35 -5.70 -10.05
CA THR A 79 -13.64 -6.32 -9.74
C THR A 79 -13.55 -7.81 -10.02
N PHE A 80 -14.00 -8.64 -9.07
CA PHE A 80 -14.03 -10.09 -9.20
C PHE A 80 -15.33 -10.66 -8.62
N LYS A 81 -15.69 -11.87 -9.04
CA LYS A 81 -16.83 -12.59 -8.45
C LYS A 81 -16.46 -13.06 -7.05
N LYS A 82 -17.33 -12.85 -6.06
CA LYS A 82 -17.11 -13.31 -4.68
C LYS A 82 -16.88 -14.83 -4.66
N PRO A 83 -15.73 -15.31 -4.16
CA PRO A 83 -15.49 -16.75 -4.00
C PRO A 83 -16.50 -17.39 -3.04
N SER A 84 -16.78 -18.67 -3.26
CA SER A 84 -17.59 -19.47 -2.33
C SER A 84 -16.80 -20.00 -1.13
N ALA A 85 -15.48 -20.11 -1.27
CA ALA A 85 -14.57 -20.46 -0.17
C ALA A 85 -14.30 -19.23 0.69
N GLU A 86 -13.86 -19.44 1.93
CA GLU A 86 -13.35 -18.36 2.78
C GLU A 86 -12.04 -17.80 2.21
N PHE A 87 -11.87 -16.47 2.29
CA PHE A 87 -10.76 -15.80 1.64
C PHE A 87 -10.37 -14.48 2.32
N TYR A 88 -9.20 -13.98 1.96
CA TYR A 88 -8.78 -12.59 2.14
C TYR A 88 -8.26 -12.04 0.81
N VAL A 89 -8.23 -10.72 0.69
CA VAL A 89 -7.66 -10.01 -0.46
C VAL A 89 -6.26 -9.52 -0.08
N LEU A 90 -5.25 -9.90 -0.85
CA LEU A 90 -3.88 -9.44 -0.71
C LEU A 90 -3.57 -8.36 -1.75
N PHE A 91 -3.37 -7.13 -1.31
CA PHE A 91 -2.75 -6.07 -2.10
C PHE A 91 -1.25 -6.04 -1.81
N ASP A 92 -0.43 -6.40 -2.80
CA ASP A 92 1.03 -6.52 -2.65
C ASP A 92 1.77 -5.44 -3.45
N ALA A 93 2.17 -4.37 -2.76
CA ALA A 93 3.00 -3.29 -3.30
C ALA A 93 4.51 -3.52 -3.08
N GLY A 94 4.92 -4.71 -2.65
CA GLY A 94 6.31 -5.12 -2.46
C GLY A 94 6.64 -5.55 -1.02
N PRO A 95 7.88 -6.03 -0.77
CA PRO A 95 8.27 -6.55 0.55
C PRO A 95 8.02 -5.55 1.69
N GLY A 96 7.23 -5.97 2.68
CA GLY A 96 6.83 -5.14 3.82
C GLY A 96 5.78 -4.06 3.52
N HIS A 97 5.24 -4.02 2.30
CA HIS A 97 4.23 -3.07 1.82
C HIS A 97 3.01 -3.82 1.28
N VAL A 98 2.40 -4.63 2.16
CA VAL A 98 1.20 -5.42 1.85
C VAL A 98 0.02 -4.93 2.67
N VAL A 99 -1.18 -5.06 2.11
CA VAL A 99 -2.45 -4.86 2.81
C VAL A 99 -3.29 -6.12 2.61
N GLU A 100 -3.78 -6.67 3.70
CA GLU A 100 -4.70 -7.81 3.71
C GLU A 100 -6.07 -7.32 4.17
N ILE A 101 -7.11 -7.71 3.41
CA ILE A 101 -8.50 -7.40 3.74
C ILE A 101 -9.21 -8.73 3.93
N ASP A 102 -9.59 -9.01 5.16
CA ASP A 102 -10.40 -10.19 5.48
C ASP A 102 -11.79 -10.06 4.86
N GLN A 103 -12.34 -11.15 4.33
CA GLN A 103 -13.71 -11.15 3.79
C GLN A 103 -14.76 -10.63 4.79
N ALA A 104 -14.54 -10.80 6.10
CA ALA A 104 -15.46 -10.34 7.14
C ALA A 104 -15.51 -8.82 7.26
N ASP A 105 -14.44 -8.13 6.84
CA ASP A 105 -14.34 -6.68 6.83
C ASP A 105 -14.90 -6.04 5.55
N ILE A 106 -15.21 -6.84 4.52
CA ILE A 106 -15.80 -6.35 3.27
C ILE A 106 -17.29 -6.09 3.46
N GLN A 107 -17.66 -4.82 3.48
CA GLN A 107 -19.05 -4.39 3.63
C GLN A 107 -19.73 -4.16 2.26
N PRO A 108 -21.06 -4.31 2.19
CA PRO A 108 -21.84 -3.86 1.03
C PRO A 108 -21.69 -2.34 0.80
N GLN A 109 -21.70 -1.94 -0.47
CA GLN A 109 -21.72 -0.53 -0.87
C GLN A 109 -23.05 0.17 -0.56
#